data_AF-A0A1V1W0P2-F1
#
_entry.id   AF-A0A1V1W0P2-F1
#
_cell.length_a   1.000
_cell.length_b   1.000
_cell.length_c   1.000
_cell.angle_alpha   90.00
_cell.angle_beta   90.00
_cell.angle_gamma   90.00
#
_symmetry.space_group_name_H-M   'P 1'
#
loop_
_entity.id
_entity.type
_entity.pdbx_description
1 polymer ?
#
loop_
_entity_poly.entity_id
_entity_poly.type
_entity_poly.pdbx_seq_one_letter_code
_entity_poly.pdbx_strand_id
1 'polypeptide(L)'
;MAKKSRTKARDQQTEPVEGAVGPRQPCPCGSGKRYKACHGAAGGAPDVFVARPFEGMPSECDVVALRELVPAATAMLTLADHPDQVVKLCSMLPMAAPAMVRDSGEIWLGLQVQHNFGDPARDLGAVLTAALAASEPGIVGLTTPPGEGPRLQDLITDESLTITVHDGFDYWISDVDADERADMAAALEQANDSVTPTAKLTSVEAAYWTNVGPKEHLRWVMPEPEDQLLDALARLHAAGKDELVAGSRFVGMFRAHGLLAPVWDLPVGTGPEPLEEPAERFAADLAAALADTSDLTPEQRAARSGLANRQVTIR
;
A
#
# COMPACT_ATOMS: atom_id res chain seq x y z
N MET A 1 13.14 55.27 23.15
CA MET A 1 11.67 55.33 23.07
C MET A 1 11.23 54.49 21.88
N ALA A 2 10.31 53.54 21.88
CA ALA A 2 9.55 52.84 22.92
C ALA A 2 9.10 51.50 22.31
N LYS A 3 9.08 50.43 23.10
CA LYS A 3 8.38 49.16 22.81
C LYS A 3 6.86 49.41 22.82
N LYS A 4 6.11 48.79 21.90
CA LYS A 4 4.67 48.45 22.05
C LYS A 4 4.39 47.20 21.19
N SER A 5 4.48 46.00 21.76
CA SER A 5 3.52 45.29 22.63
C SER A 5 2.52 44.45 21.81
N ARG A 6 2.86 43.16 21.70
CA ARG A 6 2.02 42.07 21.23
C ARG A 6 1.13 41.63 22.40
N THR A 7 -0.13 42.05 22.42
CA THR A 7 -1.10 41.62 23.46
C THR A 7 -2.51 41.57 22.90
N LYS A 8 -2.93 40.38 22.47
CA LYS A 8 -4.30 39.86 22.29
C LYS A 8 -4.11 38.42 21.75
N ALA A 9 -4.55 37.33 22.35
CA ALA A 9 -5.51 37.09 23.40
C ALA A 9 -4.90 36.14 24.45
N ARG A 10 -4.93 36.57 25.70
CA ARG A 10 -4.76 35.73 26.88
C ARG A 10 -6.05 35.92 27.65
N ASP A 11 -7.08 35.17 27.25
CA ASP A 11 -8.27 34.97 28.08
C ASP A 11 -9.02 33.74 27.57
N GLN A 12 -8.73 32.64 28.25
CA GLN A 12 -9.56 31.48 28.59
C GLN A 12 -8.58 30.33 28.87
N GLN A 13 -7.84 30.49 29.96
CA GLN A 13 -7.14 29.39 30.60
C GLN A 13 -8.16 28.78 31.56
N THR A 14 -8.92 27.80 31.08
CA THR A 14 -9.57 26.84 31.97
C THR A 14 -8.46 26.23 32.83
N GLU A 15 -8.62 26.27 34.15
CA GLU A 15 -7.66 25.63 35.04
C GLU A 15 -7.52 24.15 34.64
N PRO A 16 -6.28 23.64 34.48
CA PRO A 16 -6.11 22.25 34.12
C PRO A 16 -6.65 21.39 35.26
N VAL A 17 -7.61 20.52 34.93
CA VAL A 17 -8.04 19.43 35.82
C VAL A 17 -6.78 18.66 36.21
N GLU A 18 -6.57 18.44 37.50
CA GLU A 18 -5.38 17.77 38.02
C GLU A 18 -5.25 16.39 37.35
N GLY A 19 -4.15 16.18 36.60
CA GLY A 19 -3.92 14.97 35.79
C GLY A 19 -4.20 15.10 34.27
N ALA A 20 -4.74 16.21 33.79
CA ALA A 20 -4.97 16.42 32.35
C ALA A 20 -3.70 16.85 31.59
N VAL A 21 -3.43 16.24 30.44
CA VAL A 21 -2.29 16.59 29.58
C VAL A 21 -2.52 17.95 28.93
N GLY A 22 -1.55 18.86 29.11
CA GLY A 22 -1.65 20.22 28.58
C GLY A 22 -1.66 20.24 27.04
N PRO A 23 -2.37 21.18 26.39
CA PRO A 23 -2.49 21.25 24.92
C PRO A 23 -1.14 21.31 24.16
N ARG A 24 -0.08 21.81 24.81
CA ARG A 24 1.27 21.91 24.24
C ARG A 24 2.24 20.84 24.72
N GLN A 25 1.82 19.97 25.64
CA GLN A 25 2.64 18.87 26.13
C GLN A 25 2.68 17.74 25.10
N PRO A 26 3.72 16.88 25.13
CA PRO A 26 3.78 15.66 24.35
C PRO A 26 2.51 14.82 24.56
N CYS A 27 1.97 14.26 23.48
CA CYS A 27 0.80 13.42 23.56
C CYS A 27 1.18 12.06 24.17
N PRO A 28 0.45 11.56 25.19
CA PRO A 28 0.75 10.28 25.82
C PRO A 28 0.45 9.07 24.93
N CYS A 29 -0.21 9.25 23.77
CA CYS A 29 -0.55 8.16 22.83
C CYS A 29 0.64 7.66 21.99
N GLY A 30 1.87 8.13 22.24
CA GLY A 30 3.07 7.67 21.53
C GLY A 30 3.28 8.29 20.14
N SER A 31 2.43 9.22 19.70
CA SER A 31 2.49 9.82 18.36
C SER A 31 3.67 10.77 18.10
N GLY A 32 4.45 11.12 19.14
CA GLY A 32 5.52 12.12 19.05
C GLY A 32 5.04 13.58 18.86
N LYS A 33 3.72 13.82 18.75
CA LYS A 33 3.11 15.14 18.55
C LYS A 33 2.69 15.79 19.88
N ARG A 34 2.28 17.06 19.83
CA ARG A 34 1.68 17.76 20.99
C ARG A 34 0.21 17.39 21.14
N TYR A 35 -0.28 17.29 22.38
CA TYR A 35 -1.65 16.83 22.71
C TYR A 35 -2.73 17.56 21.91
N LYS A 36 -2.65 18.89 21.74
CA LYS A 36 -3.68 19.62 20.98
C LYS A 36 -3.74 19.22 19.50
N ALA A 37 -2.60 18.86 18.91
CA ALA A 37 -2.53 18.43 17.52
C ALA A 37 -2.97 16.97 17.32
N CYS A 38 -3.11 16.19 18.40
CA CYS A 38 -3.63 14.83 18.37
C CYS A 38 -5.09 14.73 18.82
N HIS A 39 -5.51 15.47 19.85
CA HIS A 39 -6.81 15.31 20.51
C HIS A 39 -7.44 16.65 20.95
N GLY A 40 -7.00 17.77 20.40
CA GLY A 40 -7.21 19.09 20.99
C GLY A 40 -8.41 19.92 20.54
N ALA A 41 -9.32 19.42 19.71
CA ALA A 41 -10.50 20.20 19.33
C ALA A 41 -11.67 19.32 18.86
N ALA A 42 -12.88 19.64 19.34
CA ALA A 42 -14.12 19.23 18.68
C ALA A 42 -14.20 19.96 17.32
N GLY A 43 -14.14 19.20 16.23
CA GLY A 43 -14.04 19.70 14.84
C GLY A 43 -12.60 19.92 14.33
N GLY A 44 -11.59 19.30 14.94
CA GLY A 44 -10.18 19.46 14.55
C GLY A 44 -9.60 18.28 13.75
N ALA A 45 -8.85 18.61 12.69
CA ALA A 45 -7.99 17.83 11.80
C ALA A 45 -8.60 16.57 11.13
N PRO A 46 -8.34 16.33 9.82
CA PRO A 46 -8.67 15.05 9.19
C PRO A 46 -8.00 13.91 9.96
N ASP A 47 -8.62 12.72 9.86
CA ASP A 47 -8.27 11.51 10.60
C ASP A 47 -6.76 11.28 10.75
N VAL A 48 -6.44 10.75 11.93
CA VAL A 48 -5.11 10.33 12.37
C VAL A 48 -4.37 9.66 11.22
N PHE A 49 -3.30 10.29 10.72
CA PHE A 49 -2.38 9.65 9.78
C PHE A 49 -2.04 8.25 10.29
N VAL A 50 -2.51 7.22 9.57
CA VAL A 50 -2.22 5.83 9.87
C VAL A 50 -0.95 5.46 9.13
N ALA A 51 0.11 5.20 9.88
CA ALA A 51 1.43 4.95 9.28
C ALA A 51 1.46 3.67 8.42
N ARG A 52 0.78 2.61 8.88
CA ARG A 52 0.69 1.30 8.21
C ARG A 52 -0.77 0.82 8.18
N PRO A 53 -1.60 1.34 7.25
CA PRO A 53 -3.05 1.06 7.20
C PRO A 53 -3.40 -0.43 7.13
N PHE A 54 -2.59 -1.19 6.40
CA PHE A 54 -2.78 -2.62 6.18
C PHE A 54 -2.06 -3.51 7.21
N GLU A 55 -1.56 -2.95 8.32
CA GLU A 55 -0.95 -3.76 9.38
C GLU A 55 -1.96 -4.81 9.87
N GLY A 56 -1.54 -6.08 9.87
CA GLY A 56 -2.39 -7.23 10.21
C GLY A 56 -3.22 -7.80 9.05
N MET A 57 -3.16 -7.21 7.86
CA MET A 57 -3.80 -7.75 6.66
C MET A 57 -3.07 -9.03 6.19
N PRO A 58 -3.78 -10.13 5.86
CA PRO A 58 -3.17 -11.27 5.20
C PRO A 58 -2.55 -10.84 3.86
N SER A 59 -1.32 -11.30 3.61
CA SER A 59 -0.54 -10.89 2.44
C SER A 59 -0.42 -9.36 2.29
N GLU A 60 -0.18 -8.64 3.40
CA GLU A 60 -0.08 -7.18 3.43
C GLU A 60 0.81 -6.60 2.33
N CYS A 61 1.99 -7.19 2.11
CA CYS A 61 2.93 -6.72 1.10
C CYS A 61 2.34 -6.80 -0.31
N ASP A 62 1.60 -7.88 -0.63
CA ASP A 62 0.88 -8.00 -1.89
C ASP A 62 -0.25 -6.96 -2.00
N VAL A 63 -1.01 -6.73 -0.92
CA VAL A 63 -2.09 -5.72 -0.92
C VAL A 63 -1.54 -4.31 -1.18
N VAL A 64 -0.41 -3.95 -0.56
CA VAL A 64 0.29 -2.70 -0.82
C VAL A 64 0.80 -2.64 -2.26
N ALA A 65 1.33 -3.75 -2.81
CA ALA A 65 1.75 -3.81 -4.20
C ALA A 65 0.57 -3.64 -5.17
N LEU A 66 -0.56 -4.29 -4.92
CA LEU A 66 -1.79 -4.15 -5.72
C LEU A 66 -2.35 -2.73 -5.67
N ARG A 67 -2.22 -2.07 -4.52
CA ARG A 67 -2.68 -0.69 -4.33
C ARG A 67 -1.80 0.34 -5.04
N GLU A 68 -0.49 0.12 -5.16
CA GLU A 68 0.44 1.18 -5.61
C GLU A 68 1.24 0.86 -6.88
N LEU A 69 1.42 -0.42 -7.22
CA LEU A 69 2.41 -0.87 -8.20
C LEU A 69 1.82 -1.74 -9.31
N VAL A 70 0.87 -2.63 -8.98
CA VAL A 70 0.36 -3.65 -9.90
C VAL A 70 -0.95 -3.18 -10.52
N PRO A 71 -1.00 -2.93 -11.84
CA PRO A 71 -2.17 -2.30 -12.47
C PRO A 71 -3.40 -3.22 -12.50
N ALA A 72 -3.21 -4.50 -12.79
CA ALA A 72 -4.28 -5.46 -13.00
C ALA A 72 -4.01 -6.77 -12.26
N ALA A 73 -4.58 -6.91 -11.06
CA ALA A 73 -4.55 -8.14 -10.30
C ALA A 73 -5.80 -8.28 -9.43
N THR A 74 -6.09 -9.51 -9.01
CA THR A 74 -7.24 -9.84 -8.17
C THR A 74 -6.89 -10.85 -7.07
N ALA A 75 -7.66 -10.84 -5.99
CA ALA A 75 -7.67 -11.89 -4.97
C ALA A 75 -9.11 -12.10 -4.46
N MET A 76 -9.47 -13.35 -4.15
CA MET A 76 -10.73 -13.64 -3.47
C MET A 76 -10.57 -13.40 -1.97
N LEU A 77 -11.63 -12.90 -1.32
CA LEU A 77 -11.68 -12.67 0.11
C LEU A 77 -12.76 -13.54 0.75
N THR A 78 -12.47 -14.07 1.93
CA THR A 78 -13.40 -14.83 2.76
C THR A 78 -13.89 -13.94 3.90
N LEU A 79 -15.16 -13.57 3.89
CA LEU A 79 -15.72 -12.70 4.93
C LEU A 79 -16.04 -13.49 6.21
N ALA A 80 -15.77 -12.88 7.37
CA ALA A 80 -16.03 -13.48 8.68
C ALA A 80 -17.53 -13.72 8.95
N ASP A 81 -18.36 -12.70 8.71
CA ASP A 81 -19.79 -12.73 9.03
C ASP A 81 -20.68 -13.15 7.85
N HIS A 82 -20.11 -13.24 6.65
CA HIS A 82 -20.82 -13.55 5.40
C HIS A 82 -20.02 -14.55 4.54
N PRO A 83 -19.75 -15.78 5.04
CA PRO A 83 -18.83 -16.71 4.37
C PRO A 83 -19.30 -17.17 2.99
N ASP A 84 -20.60 -17.11 2.70
CA ASP A 84 -21.17 -17.45 1.39
C ASP A 84 -21.14 -16.28 0.39
N GLN A 85 -20.83 -15.06 0.86
CA GLN A 85 -20.74 -13.88 0.00
C GLN A 85 -19.42 -13.92 -0.78
N VAL A 86 -19.52 -13.94 -2.11
CA VAL A 86 -18.35 -13.86 -2.98
C VAL A 86 -17.86 -12.42 -3.03
N VAL A 87 -16.64 -12.20 -2.51
CA VAL A 87 -15.96 -10.91 -2.55
C VAL A 87 -14.62 -11.02 -3.26
N LYS A 88 -14.36 -10.11 -4.20
CA LYS A 88 -13.12 -10.04 -4.97
C LYS A 88 -12.43 -8.71 -4.73
N LEU A 89 -11.19 -8.74 -4.26
CA LEU A 89 -10.31 -7.58 -4.21
C LEU A 89 -9.65 -7.42 -5.57
N CYS A 90 -9.67 -6.21 -6.13
CA CYS A 90 -9.13 -5.88 -7.44
C CYS A 90 -8.13 -4.73 -7.31
N SER A 91 -7.03 -4.75 -8.05
CA SER A 91 -6.13 -3.60 -8.16
C SER A 91 -6.90 -2.34 -8.55
N MET A 92 -7.75 -2.41 -9.57
CA MET A 92 -8.53 -1.27 -10.05
C MET A 92 -9.87 -1.73 -10.60
N LEU A 93 -10.94 -0.99 -10.33
CA LEU A 93 -12.24 -1.17 -10.97
C LEU A 93 -12.44 -0.12 -12.07
N PRO A 94 -13.40 -0.31 -13.00
CA PRO A 94 -13.76 0.73 -13.96
C PRO A 94 -13.96 2.09 -13.28
N MET A 95 -13.45 3.15 -13.90
CA MET A 95 -13.46 4.52 -13.35
C MET A 95 -12.76 4.69 -11.99
N ALA A 96 -11.91 3.74 -11.58
CA ALA A 96 -11.31 3.69 -10.25
C ALA A 96 -12.38 3.73 -9.13
N ALA A 97 -13.48 3.01 -9.35
CA ALA A 97 -14.58 2.86 -8.39
C ALA A 97 -14.11 2.14 -7.11
N PRO A 98 -14.59 2.56 -5.92
CA PRO A 98 -14.24 1.88 -4.67
C PRO A 98 -14.83 0.47 -4.53
N ALA A 99 -16.06 0.27 -4.97
CA ALA A 99 -16.67 -1.05 -5.06
C ALA A 99 -17.70 -1.12 -6.19
N MET A 100 -18.00 -2.34 -6.61
CA MET A 100 -19.04 -2.65 -7.59
C MET A 100 -19.77 -3.92 -7.18
N VAL A 101 -21.07 -3.83 -7.00
CA VAL A 101 -21.97 -4.98 -6.82
C VAL A 101 -22.38 -5.47 -8.21
N ARG A 102 -22.11 -6.73 -8.52
CA ARG A 102 -22.42 -7.36 -9.81
C ARG A 102 -23.87 -7.83 -9.84
N ASP A 103 -24.42 -8.07 -11.03
CA ASP A 103 -25.78 -8.62 -11.19
C ASP A 103 -25.94 -10.02 -10.57
N SER A 104 -24.85 -10.78 -10.51
CA SER A 104 -24.77 -12.05 -9.79
C SER A 104 -24.84 -11.93 -8.26
N GLY A 105 -24.71 -10.72 -7.73
CA GLY A 105 -24.56 -10.44 -6.30
C GLY A 105 -23.11 -10.49 -5.80
N GLU A 106 -22.12 -10.80 -6.64
CA GLU A 106 -20.71 -10.68 -6.25
C GLU A 106 -20.36 -9.21 -5.90
N ILE A 107 -19.49 -9.02 -4.91
CA ILE A 107 -18.96 -7.70 -4.56
C ILE A 107 -17.50 -7.62 -4.98
N TRP A 108 -17.16 -6.66 -5.82
CA TRP A 108 -15.78 -6.38 -6.16
C TRP A 108 -15.33 -5.10 -5.48
N LEU A 109 -14.16 -5.12 -4.83
CA LEU A 109 -13.54 -4.00 -4.14
C LEU A 109 -12.33 -3.49 -4.93
N GLY A 110 -12.25 -2.18 -5.16
CA GLY A 110 -11.14 -1.55 -5.85
C GLY A 110 -10.10 -1.02 -4.86
N LEU A 111 -8.84 -1.42 -5.04
CA LEU A 111 -7.72 -0.88 -4.26
C LEU A 111 -7.34 0.50 -4.76
N GLN A 112 -7.14 0.70 -6.06
CA GLN A 112 -6.75 1.98 -6.67
C GLN A 112 -7.99 2.82 -6.96
N VAL A 113 -8.23 3.80 -6.09
CA VAL A 113 -9.42 4.66 -6.08
C VAL A 113 -9.05 6.14 -6.11
N GLN A 114 -10.00 6.99 -6.49
CA GLN A 114 -9.78 8.43 -6.61
C GLN A 114 -9.71 9.18 -5.27
N HIS A 115 -10.36 8.67 -4.23
CA HIS A 115 -10.34 9.30 -2.91
C HIS A 115 -9.07 8.94 -2.12
N ASN A 116 -8.74 9.79 -1.15
CA ASN A 116 -7.65 9.58 -0.22
C ASN A 116 -8.03 10.14 1.14
N PHE A 117 -8.66 9.31 1.98
CA PHE A 117 -9.12 9.72 3.31
C PHE A 117 -8.12 9.37 4.42
N GLY A 118 -6.98 8.78 4.07
CA GLY A 118 -5.82 8.61 4.96
C GLY A 118 -5.66 7.22 5.58
N ASP A 119 -6.72 6.41 5.63
CA ASP A 119 -6.69 5.00 6.06
C ASP A 119 -7.38 4.12 5.01
N PRO A 120 -6.70 3.76 3.90
CA PRO A 120 -7.30 2.99 2.80
C PRO A 120 -7.87 1.63 3.25
N ALA A 121 -7.34 1.03 4.33
CA ALA A 121 -7.88 -0.21 4.87
C ALA A 121 -9.27 0.01 5.52
N ARG A 122 -9.47 1.15 6.19
CA ARG A 122 -10.77 1.59 6.72
C ARG A 122 -11.73 2.00 5.60
N ASP A 123 -11.22 2.68 4.58
CA ASP A 123 -12.00 3.03 3.40
C ASP A 123 -12.58 1.77 2.73
N LEU A 124 -11.76 0.73 2.59
CA LEU A 124 -12.19 -0.58 2.09
C LEU A 124 -13.21 -1.26 3.00
N GLY A 125 -13.02 -1.24 4.31
CA GLY A 125 -13.99 -1.80 5.26
C GLY A 125 -15.35 -1.11 5.20
N ALA A 126 -15.34 0.22 5.09
CA ALA A 126 -16.56 1.03 4.97
C ALA A 126 -17.30 0.79 3.65
N VAL A 127 -16.58 0.76 2.52
CA VAL A 127 -17.22 0.51 1.22
C VAL A 127 -17.72 -0.93 1.11
N LEU A 128 -17.02 -1.92 1.67
CA LEU A 128 -17.50 -3.30 1.74
C LEU A 128 -18.80 -3.39 2.54
N THR A 129 -18.85 -2.74 3.70
CA THR A 129 -20.07 -2.69 4.53
C THR A 129 -21.24 -2.05 3.76
N ALA A 130 -20.97 -0.97 3.02
CA ALA A 130 -21.98 -0.31 2.19
C ALA A 130 -22.44 -1.20 1.02
N ALA A 131 -21.52 -1.95 0.39
CA ALA A 131 -21.83 -2.86 -0.69
C ALA A 131 -22.66 -4.06 -0.23
N LEU A 132 -22.38 -4.62 0.95
CA LEU A 132 -23.19 -5.67 1.57
C LEU A 132 -24.62 -5.22 1.88
N ALA A 133 -24.82 -3.93 2.16
CA ALA A 133 -26.12 -3.34 2.43
C ALA A 133 -26.85 -2.85 1.16
N ALA A 134 -26.22 -2.92 0.00
CA ALA A 134 -26.81 -2.46 -1.25
C ALA A 134 -27.94 -3.40 -1.70
N SER A 135 -29.08 -2.83 -2.09
CA SER A 135 -30.24 -3.59 -2.56
C SER A 135 -30.24 -3.83 -4.07
N GLU A 136 -29.40 -3.12 -4.82
CA GLU A 136 -29.33 -3.15 -6.28
C GLU A 136 -27.86 -3.24 -6.75
N PRO A 137 -27.58 -3.92 -7.88
CA PRO A 137 -26.27 -3.91 -8.52
C PRO A 137 -25.82 -2.50 -8.92
N GLY A 138 -24.50 -2.29 -9.00
CA GLY A 138 -23.92 -1.01 -9.42
C GLY A 138 -22.70 -0.58 -8.60
N ILE A 139 -22.25 0.64 -8.86
CA ILE A 139 -21.08 1.22 -8.18
C ILE A 139 -21.44 1.69 -6.78
N VAL A 140 -20.63 1.29 -5.81
CA VAL A 140 -20.69 1.76 -4.44
C VAL A 140 -19.42 2.54 -4.13
N GLY A 141 -19.58 3.74 -3.59
CA GLY A 141 -18.47 4.66 -3.36
C GLY A 141 -18.56 5.38 -2.02
N LEU A 142 -17.51 6.14 -1.72
CA LEU A 142 -17.43 7.01 -0.55
C LEU A 142 -17.31 8.45 -1.03
N THR A 143 -18.26 9.31 -0.62
CA THR A 143 -18.24 10.75 -0.94
C THR A 143 -17.61 11.59 0.17
N THR A 144 -17.46 11.00 1.36
CA THR A 144 -16.85 11.61 2.55
C THR A 144 -16.00 10.55 3.27
N PRO A 145 -15.00 10.96 4.09
CA PRO A 145 -14.26 10.04 4.94
C PRO A 145 -15.20 9.17 5.77
N PRO A 146 -15.07 7.84 5.74
CA PRO A 146 -15.77 6.99 6.68
C PRO A 146 -15.13 7.21 8.05
N GLY A 147 -15.92 7.63 9.04
CA GLY A 147 -15.43 7.84 10.39
C GLY A 147 -14.95 6.54 11.05
N GLU A 148 -15.14 6.40 12.36
CA GLU A 148 -14.77 5.16 13.04
C GLU A 148 -15.51 3.94 12.46
N GLY A 149 -14.83 2.80 12.40
CA GLY A 149 -15.31 1.57 11.79
C GLY A 149 -14.23 0.49 11.68
N PRO A 150 -14.58 -0.73 11.26
CA PRO A 150 -13.63 -1.80 11.01
C PRO A 150 -12.76 -1.48 9.78
N ARG A 151 -11.53 -1.99 9.75
CA ARG A 151 -10.72 -2.09 8.54
C ARG A 151 -11.04 -3.36 7.78
N LEU A 152 -10.62 -3.46 6.53
CA LEU A 152 -10.82 -4.67 5.72
C LEU A 152 -10.28 -5.94 6.40
N GLN A 153 -9.09 -5.88 7.01
CA GLN A 153 -8.50 -7.02 7.70
C GLN A 153 -9.30 -7.48 8.95
N ASP A 154 -10.17 -6.62 9.49
CA ASP A 154 -11.05 -6.96 10.61
C ASP A 154 -12.32 -7.70 10.15
N LEU A 155 -12.60 -7.71 8.84
CA LEU A 155 -13.83 -8.26 8.25
C LEU A 155 -13.62 -9.59 7.52
N ILE A 156 -12.38 -10.03 7.37
CA ILE A 156 -12.01 -11.24 6.63
C ILE A 156 -11.36 -12.28 7.54
N THR A 157 -11.38 -13.54 7.11
CA THR A 157 -10.79 -14.67 7.85
C THR A 157 -9.61 -15.31 7.13
N ASP A 158 -9.17 -14.75 6.00
CA ASP A 158 -8.06 -15.29 5.23
C ASP A 158 -6.75 -15.22 6.03
N GLU A 159 -5.96 -16.29 6.00
CA GLU A 159 -4.58 -16.30 6.53
C GLU A 159 -3.56 -15.82 5.49
N SER A 160 -3.88 -16.00 4.21
CA SER A 160 -3.07 -15.57 3.06
C SER A 160 -3.96 -15.38 1.84
N LEU A 161 -3.59 -14.46 0.95
CA LEU A 161 -4.32 -14.21 -0.29
C LEU A 161 -3.63 -14.88 -1.48
N THR A 162 -4.43 -15.53 -2.33
CA THR A 162 -3.95 -16.00 -3.64
C THR A 162 -4.13 -14.87 -4.67
N ILE A 163 -3.00 -14.28 -5.07
CA ILE A 163 -2.98 -13.17 -6.04
C ILE A 163 -2.94 -13.72 -7.47
N THR A 164 -3.86 -13.27 -8.32
CA THR A 164 -3.83 -13.50 -9.78
C THR A 164 -3.51 -12.18 -10.47
N VAL A 165 -2.37 -12.12 -11.16
CA VAL A 165 -2.02 -10.98 -12.03
C VAL A 165 -2.60 -11.23 -13.42
N HIS A 166 -3.16 -10.18 -14.02
CA HIS A 166 -3.78 -10.22 -15.34
C HIS A 166 -2.98 -9.38 -16.32
N ASP A 167 -2.98 -9.76 -17.60
CA ASP A 167 -2.34 -8.99 -18.67
C ASP A 167 -3.01 -7.64 -18.92
N GLY A 168 -4.27 -7.52 -18.51
CA GLY A 168 -5.11 -6.34 -18.67
C GLY A 168 -6.37 -6.42 -17.81
N PHE A 169 -7.34 -5.59 -18.13
CA PHE A 169 -8.59 -5.45 -17.40
C PHE A 169 -9.72 -6.36 -17.89
N ASP A 170 -9.42 -7.39 -18.69
CA ASP A 170 -10.43 -8.34 -19.22
C ASP A 170 -11.27 -9.00 -18.12
N TYR A 171 -10.73 -9.13 -16.91
CA TYR A 171 -11.49 -9.60 -15.76
C TYR A 171 -12.71 -8.72 -15.44
N TRP A 172 -12.74 -7.44 -15.84
CA TRP A 172 -13.87 -6.52 -15.64
C TRP A 172 -15.17 -6.97 -16.28
N ILE A 173 -15.06 -7.78 -17.34
CA ILE A 173 -16.19 -8.22 -18.16
C ILE A 173 -16.29 -9.75 -18.24
N SER A 174 -15.57 -10.44 -17.35
CA SER A 174 -15.48 -11.91 -17.34
C SER A 174 -16.82 -12.59 -17.03
N ASP A 175 -17.70 -11.91 -16.30
CA ASP A 175 -19.02 -12.36 -15.85
C ASP A 175 -20.19 -11.75 -16.65
N VAL A 176 -19.91 -10.89 -17.63
CA VAL A 176 -20.90 -10.22 -18.48
C VAL A 176 -21.29 -11.12 -19.67
N ASP A 177 -22.47 -10.97 -20.25
CA ASP A 177 -22.84 -11.74 -21.45
C ASP A 177 -22.12 -11.26 -22.72
N ALA A 178 -22.05 -12.11 -23.74
CA ALA A 178 -21.27 -11.81 -24.95
C ALA A 178 -21.75 -10.57 -25.70
N ASP A 179 -23.07 -10.32 -25.72
CA ASP A 179 -23.66 -9.17 -26.40
C ASP A 179 -23.32 -7.84 -25.69
N GLU A 180 -23.37 -7.83 -24.35
CA GLU A 180 -23.03 -6.64 -23.54
C GLU A 180 -21.53 -6.34 -23.52
N ARG A 181 -20.68 -7.39 -23.62
CA ARG A 181 -19.24 -7.22 -23.77
C ARG A 181 -18.85 -6.38 -24.99
N ALA A 182 -19.59 -6.50 -26.10
CA ALA A 182 -19.33 -5.74 -27.32
C ALA A 182 -19.48 -4.23 -27.08
N ASP A 183 -20.45 -3.81 -26.27
CA ASP A 183 -20.70 -2.40 -25.95
C ASP A 183 -19.60 -1.80 -25.05
N MET A 184 -18.92 -2.64 -24.27
CA MET A 184 -17.84 -2.24 -23.36
C MET A 184 -16.43 -2.35 -23.98
N ALA A 185 -16.30 -2.98 -25.15
CA ALA A 185 -15.02 -3.34 -25.75
C ALA A 185 -14.08 -2.14 -25.97
N ALA A 186 -14.61 -1.02 -26.49
CA ALA A 186 -13.80 0.17 -26.76
C ALA A 186 -13.28 0.83 -25.46
N ALA A 187 -14.09 0.86 -24.40
CA ALA A 187 -13.67 1.39 -23.12
C ALA A 187 -12.62 0.49 -22.45
N LEU A 188 -12.75 -0.83 -22.60
CA LEU A 188 -11.79 -1.80 -22.10
C LEU A 188 -10.45 -1.71 -22.86
N GLU A 189 -10.47 -1.61 -24.18
CA GLU A 189 -9.28 -1.41 -25.01
C GLU A 189 -8.53 -0.14 -24.58
N GLN A 190 -9.25 0.98 -24.41
CA GLN A 190 -8.67 2.22 -23.92
C GLN A 190 -8.07 2.10 -22.50
N ALA A 191 -8.70 1.32 -21.61
CA ALA A 191 -8.14 1.06 -20.28
C ALA A 191 -6.83 0.24 -20.38
N ASN A 192 -6.81 -0.77 -21.25
CA ASN A 192 -5.67 -1.64 -21.49
C ASN A 192 -4.46 -0.92 -22.09
N ASP A 193 -4.64 0.15 -22.87
CA ASP A 193 -3.54 0.99 -23.37
C ASP A 193 -2.66 1.58 -22.26
N SER A 194 -3.19 1.70 -21.04
CA SER A 194 -2.45 2.20 -19.87
C SER A 194 -1.79 1.10 -19.03
N VAL A 195 -2.09 -0.17 -19.32
CA VAL A 195 -1.57 -1.30 -18.54
C VAL A 195 -0.12 -1.53 -18.89
N THR A 196 0.69 -1.68 -17.84
CA THR A 196 2.09 -2.06 -17.97
C THR A 196 2.23 -3.55 -17.70
N PRO A 197 2.79 -4.36 -18.64
CA PRO A 197 2.95 -5.79 -18.43
C PRO A 197 3.64 -6.09 -17.10
N THR A 198 3.02 -6.94 -16.29
CA THR A 198 3.43 -7.21 -14.91
C THR A 198 3.31 -8.69 -14.63
N ALA A 199 4.28 -9.24 -13.89
CA ALA A 199 4.26 -10.62 -13.42
C ALA A 199 4.69 -10.67 -11.95
N LYS A 200 4.04 -11.52 -11.16
CA LYS A 200 4.45 -11.82 -9.78
C LYS A 200 5.48 -12.94 -9.81
N LEU A 201 6.61 -12.79 -9.12
CA LEU A 201 7.54 -13.90 -8.90
C LEU A 201 6.92 -14.93 -7.95
N THR A 202 7.29 -16.18 -8.14
CA THR A 202 6.72 -17.31 -7.39
C THR A 202 7.64 -17.81 -6.28
N SER A 203 8.96 -17.53 -6.37
CA SER A 203 9.95 -17.95 -5.38
C SER A 203 9.96 -17.12 -4.10
N VAL A 204 9.39 -15.91 -4.13
CA VAL A 204 9.39 -14.96 -3.02
C VAL A 204 8.07 -14.20 -2.92
N GLU A 205 7.76 -13.70 -1.72
CA GLU A 205 6.53 -12.94 -1.47
C GLU A 205 6.62 -11.51 -2.03
N ALA A 206 5.54 -11.04 -2.65
CA ALA A 206 5.32 -9.65 -3.06
C ALA A 206 6.43 -8.99 -3.93
N ALA A 207 7.11 -9.79 -4.75
CA ALA A 207 8.04 -9.30 -5.78
C ALA A 207 7.37 -9.30 -7.15
N TYR A 208 7.34 -8.13 -7.80
CA TYR A 208 6.65 -7.93 -9.07
C TYR A 208 7.60 -7.38 -10.12
N TRP A 209 7.75 -8.15 -11.20
CA TRP A 209 8.41 -7.68 -12.41
C TRP A 209 7.44 -6.84 -13.22
N THR A 210 7.92 -5.75 -13.81
CA THR A 210 7.12 -4.85 -14.64
C THR A 210 7.94 -4.34 -15.83
N ASN A 211 7.38 -4.39 -17.03
CA ASN A 211 7.98 -3.82 -18.24
C ASN A 211 7.38 -2.45 -18.57
N VAL A 212 8.08 -1.36 -18.25
CA VAL A 212 7.61 0.01 -18.51
C VAL A 212 7.92 0.52 -19.91
N GLY A 213 8.46 -0.32 -20.80
CA GLY A 213 8.86 0.01 -22.16
C GLY A 213 10.39 0.18 -22.30
N PRO A 214 10.96 1.35 -21.97
CA PRO A 214 12.41 1.57 -22.11
C PRO A 214 13.23 0.89 -21.00
N LYS A 215 12.58 0.31 -19.98
CA LYS A 215 13.19 -0.40 -18.87
C LYS A 215 12.26 -1.51 -18.37
N GLU A 216 12.86 -2.50 -17.71
CA GLU A 216 12.15 -3.43 -16.84
C GLU A 216 12.53 -3.15 -15.39
N HIS A 217 11.62 -3.44 -14.48
CA HIS A 217 11.84 -3.27 -13.04
C HIS A 217 11.43 -4.52 -12.28
N LEU A 218 12.19 -4.85 -11.22
CA LEU A 218 11.65 -5.64 -10.11
C LEU A 218 11.32 -4.68 -8.97
N ARG A 219 10.08 -4.66 -8.52
CA ARG A 219 9.63 -3.92 -7.34
C ARG A 219 9.15 -4.91 -6.29
N TRP A 220 9.73 -4.85 -5.11
CA TRP A 220 9.54 -5.89 -4.11
C TRP A 220 9.11 -5.27 -2.79
N VAL A 221 7.85 -5.44 -2.40
CA VAL A 221 7.34 -4.91 -1.12
C VAL A 221 7.78 -5.84 0.01
N MET A 222 8.42 -5.27 1.04
CA MET A 222 9.06 -6.03 2.11
C MET A 222 8.45 -5.68 3.47
N PRO A 223 8.17 -6.67 4.35
CA PRO A 223 7.41 -6.49 5.58
C PRO A 223 8.22 -5.87 6.73
N GLU A 224 9.54 -5.82 6.60
CA GLU A 224 10.46 -5.40 7.66
C GLU A 224 10.31 -3.91 7.99
N PRO A 225 10.54 -3.51 9.26
CA PRO A 225 10.62 -2.11 9.64
C PRO A 225 11.68 -1.37 8.82
N GLU A 226 11.34 -0.16 8.36
CA GLU A 226 12.17 0.64 7.44
C GLU A 226 13.65 0.73 7.86
N ASP A 227 13.92 1.06 9.13
CA ASP A 227 15.30 1.22 9.60
C ASP A 227 16.11 -0.08 9.56
N GLN A 228 15.49 -1.22 9.90
CA GLN A 228 16.14 -2.54 9.89
C GLN A 228 16.41 -3.00 8.46
N LEU A 229 15.43 -2.79 7.58
CA LEU A 229 15.57 -3.12 6.17
C LEU A 229 16.65 -2.26 5.50
N LEU A 230 16.72 -0.97 5.81
CA LEU A 230 17.78 -0.09 5.31
C LEU A 230 19.18 -0.55 5.76
N ASP A 231 19.33 -0.98 7.01
CA ASP A 231 20.60 -1.51 7.51
C ASP A 231 21.00 -2.78 6.76
N ALA A 232 20.08 -3.74 6.61
CA ALA A 232 20.34 -5.00 5.92
C ALA A 232 20.67 -4.80 4.43
N LEU A 233 19.89 -3.97 3.72
CA LEU A 233 20.15 -3.61 2.33
C LEU A 233 21.49 -2.88 2.16
N ALA A 234 21.88 -2.04 3.12
CA ALA A 234 23.18 -1.38 3.09
C ALA A 234 24.35 -2.37 3.25
N ARG A 235 24.19 -3.42 4.08
CA ARG A 235 25.17 -4.51 4.18
C ARG A 235 25.32 -5.25 2.86
N LEU A 236 24.20 -5.62 2.22
CA LEU A 236 24.20 -6.32 0.94
C LEU A 236 24.80 -5.47 -0.17
N HIS A 237 24.42 -4.19 -0.26
CA HIS A 237 24.97 -3.26 -1.24
C HIS A 237 26.49 -3.07 -1.08
N ALA A 238 26.97 -2.90 0.15
CA ALA A 238 28.40 -2.77 0.42
C ALA A 238 29.19 -4.06 0.08
N ALA A 239 28.52 -5.22 0.14
CA ALA A 239 29.08 -6.51 -0.25
C ALA A 239 28.93 -6.83 -1.75
N GLY A 240 28.27 -5.96 -2.54
CA GLY A 240 27.98 -6.20 -3.96
C GLY A 240 26.99 -7.34 -4.20
N LYS A 241 26.11 -7.63 -3.23
CA LYS A 241 25.13 -8.72 -3.27
C LYS A 241 23.74 -8.28 -3.72
N ASP A 242 23.60 -7.05 -4.20
CA ASP A 242 22.34 -6.46 -4.65
C ASP A 242 22.17 -6.43 -6.18
N GLU A 243 23.08 -7.05 -6.92
CA GLU A 243 22.90 -7.37 -8.35
C GLU A 243 22.21 -8.74 -8.47
N LEU A 244 20.96 -8.74 -8.94
CA LEU A 244 20.15 -9.96 -9.08
C LEU A 244 20.55 -10.74 -10.34
N VAL A 245 20.62 -10.04 -11.46
CA VAL A 245 21.08 -10.56 -12.75
C VAL A 245 22.13 -9.62 -13.34
N ALA A 246 22.93 -10.11 -14.29
CA ALA A 246 23.97 -9.32 -14.91
C ALA A 246 23.42 -8.02 -15.51
N GLY A 247 23.93 -6.88 -15.06
CA GLY A 247 23.49 -5.55 -15.49
C GLY A 247 22.25 -5.02 -14.79
N SER A 248 21.66 -5.77 -13.85
CA SER A 248 20.65 -5.23 -12.94
C SER A 248 21.27 -4.22 -11.98
N ARG A 249 20.49 -3.24 -11.56
CA ARG A 249 20.95 -2.19 -10.65
C ARG A 249 19.90 -1.92 -9.59
N PHE A 250 20.29 -2.02 -8.32
CA PHE A 250 19.47 -1.51 -7.23
C PHE A 250 19.44 0.03 -7.26
N VAL A 251 18.29 0.62 -7.62
CA VAL A 251 18.19 2.05 -7.91
C VAL A 251 17.62 2.88 -6.77
N GLY A 252 16.91 2.27 -5.83
CA GLY A 252 16.25 2.97 -4.74
C GLY A 252 15.05 2.18 -4.24
N MET A 253 14.11 2.85 -3.61
CA MET A 253 12.92 2.20 -3.09
C MET A 253 11.75 3.18 -2.99
N PHE A 254 10.53 2.65 -3.05
CA PHE A 254 9.36 3.41 -2.66
C PHE A 254 9.08 3.28 -1.17
N ARG A 255 8.49 4.33 -0.59
CA ARG A 255 7.80 4.29 0.70
C ARG A 255 6.30 4.32 0.44
N ALA A 256 5.59 3.27 0.82
CA ALA A 256 4.17 3.12 0.58
C ALA A 256 3.49 2.46 1.80
N HIS A 257 2.47 3.10 2.35
CA HIS A 257 1.61 2.52 3.41
C HIS A 257 2.37 1.86 4.58
N GLY A 258 3.48 2.46 5.00
CA GLY A 258 4.29 1.99 6.14
C GLY A 258 5.35 0.95 5.79
N LEU A 259 5.44 0.56 4.51
CA LEU A 259 6.41 -0.41 3.99
C LEU A 259 7.38 0.22 2.99
N LEU A 260 8.48 -0.48 2.76
CA LEU A 260 9.40 -0.18 1.67
C LEU A 260 9.17 -1.13 0.50
N ALA A 261 9.33 -0.60 -0.71
CA ALA A 261 9.42 -1.40 -1.92
C ALA A 261 10.74 -1.14 -2.64
N PRO A 262 11.84 -1.85 -2.31
CA PRO A 262 13.07 -1.88 -3.10
C PRO A 262 12.83 -2.07 -4.60
N VAL A 263 13.58 -1.34 -5.41
CA VAL A 263 13.45 -1.30 -6.88
C VAL A 263 14.78 -1.61 -7.55
N TRP A 264 14.77 -2.60 -8.43
CA TRP A 264 15.86 -2.89 -9.36
C TRP A 264 15.50 -2.45 -10.77
N ASP A 265 16.40 -1.73 -11.43
CA ASP A 265 16.38 -1.59 -12.88
C ASP A 265 16.95 -2.87 -13.50
N LEU A 266 16.29 -3.38 -14.53
CA LEU A 266 16.68 -4.58 -15.26
C LEU A 266 16.92 -4.24 -16.73
N PRO A 267 17.87 -4.94 -17.40
CA PRO A 267 17.96 -4.90 -18.85
C PRO A 267 16.62 -5.26 -19.51
N VAL A 268 16.25 -4.55 -20.58
CA VAL A 268 15.04 -4.88 -21.34
C VAL A 268 15.19 -6.27 -21.96
N GLY A 269 14.13 -7.08 -21.88
CA GLY A 269 14.11 -8.47 -22.30
C GLY A 269 14.59 -9.45 -21.23
N THR A 270 14.74 -9.02 -19.97
CA THR A 270 15.08 -9.93 -18.87
C THR A 270 13.90 -10.86 -18.58
N GLY A 271 12.69 -10.31 -18.49
CA GLY A 271 11.50 -11.07 -18.09
C GLY A 271 11.53 -11.51 -16.62
N PRO A 272 10.44 -12.11 -16.12
CA PRO A 272 10.33 -12.54 -14.73
C PRO A 272 11.11 -13.84 -14.44
N GLU A 273 11.15 -14.80 -15.37
CA GLU A 273 11.67 -16.15 -15.08
C GLU A 273 13.14 -16.16 -14.63
N PRO A 274 14.06 -15.39 -15.25
CA PRO A 274 15.45 -15.34 -14.81
C PRO A 274 15.66 -14.71 -13.43
N LEU A 275 14.64 -14.08 -12.85
CA LEU A 275 14.71 -13.43 -11.54
C LEU A 275 14.36 -14.36 -10.40
N GLU A 276 13.70 -15.49 -10.65
CA GLU A 276 13.20 -16.39 -9.60
C GLU A 276 14.32 -16.91 -8.69
N GLU A 277 15.35 -17.55 -9.25
CA GLU A 277 16.48 -18.09 -8.47
C GLU A 277 17.33 -16.97 -7.83
N PRO A 278 17.68 -15.87 -8.53
CA PRO A 278 18.32 -14.73 -7.87
C PRO A 278 17.54 -14.10 -6.72
N ALA A 279 16.21 -13.97 -6.84
CA ALA A 279 15.38 -13.39 -5.81
C ALA A 279 15.38 -14.28 -4.55
N GLU A 280 15.30 -15.60 -4.72
CA GLU A 280 15.40 -16.55 -3.59
C GLU A 280 16.76 -16.45 -2.88
N ARG A 281 17.87 -16.38 -3.64
CA ARG A 281 19.21 -16.17 -3.06
C ARG A 281 19.32 -14.83 -2.34
N PHE A 282 18.79 -13.77 -2.93
CA PHE A 282 18.77 -12.44 -2.32
C PHE A 282 17.95 -12.44 -1.02
N ALA A 283 16.79 -13.10 -0.98
CA ALA A 283 15.98 -13.25 0.23
C ALA A 283 16.76 -13.96 1.35
N ALA A 284 17.49 -15.04 1.02
CA ALA A 284 18.32 -15.75 1.99
C ALA A 284 19.47 -14.86 2.54
N ASP A 285 20.15 -14.13 1.66
CA ASP A 285 21.19 -13.18 2.03
C ASP A 285 20.64 -12.00 2.87
N LEU A 286 19.44 -11.52 2.53
CA LEU A 286 18.74 -10.47 3.27
C LEU A 286 18.36 -10.94 4.68
N ALA A 287 17.82 -12.16 4.81
CA ALA A 287 17.51 -12.75 6.11
C ALA A 287 18.76 -12.86 7.01
N ALA A 288 19.90 -13.25 6.43
CA ALA A 288 21.17 -13.26 7.16
C ALA A 288 21.63 -11.85 7.56
N ALA A 289 21.47 -10.86 6.68
CA ALA A 289 21.83 -9.46 6.96
C ALA A 289 20.92 -8.81 8.02
N LEU A 290 19.63 -9.15 8.05
CA LEU A 290 18.68 -8.72 9.06
C LEU A 290 18.99 -9.29 10.46
N ALA A 291 19.51 -10.52 10.51
CA ALA A 291 19.92 -11.16 11.76
C ALA A 291 21.24 -10.59 12.33
N ASP A 292 22.01 -9.85 11.53
CA ASP A 292 23.28 -9.26 11.95
C ASP A 292 23.08 -7.95 12.73
N THR A 293 23.22 -8.03 14.05
CA THR A 293 23.08 -6.90 14.99
C THR A 293 24.38 -6.12 15.23
N SER A 294 25.45 -6.38 14.48
CA SER A 294 26.71 -5.63 14.61
C SER A 294 26.53 -4.17 14.17
N ASP A 295 27.38 -3.25 14.64
CA ASP A 295 27.36 -1.88 14.14
C ASP A 295 27.74 -1.83 12.65
N LEU A 296 27.06 -0.96 11.88
CA LEU A 296 27.41 -0.74 10.48
C LEU A 296 28.83 -0.16 10.34
N THR A 297 29.60 -0.70 9.39
CA THR A 297 30.90 -0.16 9.01
C THR A 297 30.76 1.24 8.37
N PRO A 298 31.84 2.03 8.24
CA PRO A 298 31.78 3.31 7.54
C PRO A 298 31.22 3.21 6.11
N GLU A 299 31.57 2.16 5.38
CA GLU A 299 31.11 1.90 4.02
C GLU A 299 29.61 1.59 4.01
N GLN A 300 29.16 0.73 4.93
CA GLN A 300 27.73 0.40 5.06
C GLN A 300 26.90 1.61 5.50
N ARG A 301 27.41 2.47 6.39
CA ARG A 301 26.74 3.73 6.76
C ARG A 301 26.61 4.68 5.58
N ALA A 302 27.63 4.76 4.73
CA ALA A 302 27.57 5.54 3.50
C ALA A 302 26.54 4.95 2.51
N ALA A 303 26.52 3.62 2.34
CA ALA A 303 25.52 2.92 1.53
C ALA A 303 24.09 3.19 2.03
N ARG A 304 23.84 3.03 3.34
CA ARG A 304 22.56 3.31 3.99
C ARG A 304 22.09 4.73 3.73
N SER A 305 22.99 5.71 3.91
CA SER A 305 22.69 7.13 3.66
C SER A 305 22.34 7.37 2.19
N GLY A 306 23.05 6.71 1.27
CA GLY A 306 22.76 6.76 -0.15
C GLY A 306 21.39 6.16 -0.51
N LEU A 307 21.02 5.03 0.09
CA LEU A 307 19.73 4.38 -0.11
C LEU A 307 18.57 5.22 0.45
N ALA A 308 18.72 5.76 1.66
CA ALA A 308 17.73 6.65 2.27
C ALA A 308 17.46 7.89 1.41
N ASN A 309 18.50 8.45 0.77
CA ASN A 309 18.36 9.60 -0.14
C ASN A 309 17.70 9.24 -1.49
N ARG A 310 17.58 7.94 -1.82
CA ARG A 310 16.92 7.42 -3.04
C ARG A 310 15.54 6.83 -2.75
N GLN A 311 14.93 7.22 -1.64
CA GLN A 311 13.56 6.86 -1.30
C GLN A 311 12.57 7.85 -1.90
N VAL A 312 11.50 7.35 -2.52
CA VAL A 312 10.38 8.16 -3.01
C VAL A 312 9.10 7.72 -2.30
N THR A 313 8.39 8.64 -1.65
CA THR A 313 7.08 8.32 -1.06
C THR A 313 6.00 8.35 -2.13
N ILE A 314 5.23 7.27 -2.23
CA ILE A 314 4.06 7.12 -3.10
C ILE A 314 2.81 6.87 -2.25
N ARG A 315 1.65 7.33 -2.71
CA ARG A 315 0.35 7.29 -2.01
C ARG A 315 -0.80 7.33 -3.00
#